data_AF-A0A5J5FXT9-F1
#
_entry.id   AF-A0A5J5FXT9-F1
#
_cell.length_a   1.000
_cell.length_b   1.000
_cell.length_c   1.000
_cell.angle_alpha   90.00
_cell.angle_beta   90.00
_cell.angle_gamma   90.00
#
_symmetry.space_group_name_H-M   'P 1'
#
loop_
_entity.id
_entity.type
_entity.pdbx_description
1 polymer ?
#
loop_
_entity_poly.entity_id
_entity_poly.type
_entity_poly.pdbx_seq_one_letter_code
_entity_poly.pdbx_strand_id
1 'polypeptide(L)' 'MTLLDTSDVTSPLFITVLLFLLVLVPLVSLGILRLVQSRRRSALALIGSSVLIGMLFLGITSLMFQ' A
#
# COMPACT_ATOMS: atom_id res chain seq x y z
N MET A 1 -16.90 8.74 -21.52
CA MET A 1 -15.49 8.63 -21.12
C MET A 1 -15.26 9.48 -19.87
N THR A 2 -15.71 8.98 -18.72
CA THR A 2 -15.81 9.73 -17.46
C THR A 2 -15.56 8.78 -16.28
N LEU A 3 -14.40 8.09 -16.27
CA LEU A 3 -14.04 7.24 -15.14
C LEU A 3 -12.87 7.79 -14.32
N LEU A 4 -11.92 8.50 -14.94
CA LEU A 4 -10.92 9.32 -14.27
C LEU A 4 -10.44 10.38 -15.26
N ASP A 5 -10.89 11.62 -15.12
CA ASP A 5 -10.17 12.74 -15.73
C ASP A 5 -8.87 12.93 -14.95
N THR A 6 -7.75 12.52 -15.55
CA THR A 6 -6.41 12.56 -14.93
C THR A 6 -5.96 13.98 -14.58
N SER A 7 -6.67 15.00 -15.06
CA SER A 7 -6.47 16.41 -14.74
C SER A 7 -6.75 16.78 -13.28
N ASP A 8 -7.63 16.04 -12.58
CA ASP A 8 -7.99 16.32 -11.18
C ASP A 8 -7.23 15.45 -10.16
N VAL A 9 -6.36 14.55 -10.64
CA VAL A 9 -5.59 13.67 -9.75
C VAL A 9 -4.44 14.45 -9.15
N THR A 10 -4.59 14.84 -7.88
CA THR A 10 -3.51 15.49 -7.13
C THR A 10 -2.31 14.52 -7.01
N SER A 11 -1.09 15.03 -7.14
CA SER A 11 0.15 14.25 -6.99
C SER A 11 0.17 13.28 -5.78
N PRO A 12 -0.27 13.66 -4.56
CA PRO A 12 -0.34 12.73 -3.43
C PRO A 12 -1.30 11.55 -3.65
N LEU A 13 -2.43 11.74 -4.33
CA LEU A 13 -3.36 10.66 -4.65
C LEU A 13 -2.74 9.68 -5.64
N PHE A 14 -2.08 10.18 -6.69
CA PHE A 14 -1.40 9.34 -7.67
C PHE A 14 -0.33 8.45 -7.02
N ILE A 15 0.56 9.04 -6.21
CA ILE A 15 1.66 8.29 -5.60
C ILE A 15 1.12 7.28 -4.56
N THR A 16 0.05 7.64 -3.83
CA THR A 16 -0.61 6.72 -2.89
C THR A 16 -1.19 5.50 -3.61
N VAL A 17 -1.91 5.70 -4.70
CA VAL A 17 -2.48 4.59 -5.49
C VAL A 17 -1.36 3.73 -6.10
N LEU A 18 -0.31 4.36 -6.62
CA LEU A 18 0.84 3.65 -7.19
C LEU A 18 1.52 2.75 -6.14
N LEU A 19 1.81 3.29 -4.95
CA LEU A 19 2.39 2.51 -3.85
C LEU A 19 1.47 1.39 -3.38
N PHE A 20 0.16 1.66 -3.35
CA PHE A 20 -0.82 0.65 -2.97
C PHE A 20 -0.77 -0.54 -3.94
N LEU A 21 -0.80 -0.27 -5.25
CA LEU A 21 -0.73 -1.29 -6.29
C LEU A 21 0.59 -2.04 -6.30
N LEU A 22 1.72 -1.33 -6.20
CA LEU A 22 3.04 -1.91 -6.42
C LEU A 22 3.61 -2.61 -5.19
N VAL A 23 3.22 -2.19 -3.98
CA VAL A 23 3.84 -2.64 -2.73
C VAL A 23 2.80 -3.25 -1.79
N LEU A 24 1.75 -2.52 -1.42
CA LEU A 24 0.82 -3.00 -0.39
C LEU A 24 0.04 -4.23 -0.85
N VAL A 25 -0.52 -4.20 -2.06
CA VAL A 25 -1.27 -5.32 -2.65
C VAL A 25 -0.45 -6.62 -2.70
N PRO A 26 0.78 -6.66 -3.28
CA PRO A 26 1.56 -7.89 -3.31
C PRO A 26 2.01 -8.35 -1.93
N LEU A 27 2.37 -7.44 -1.01
CA LEU A 27 2.74 -7.83 0.36
C LEU A 27 1.57 -8.46 1.12
N VAL A 28 0.38 -7.87 1.01
CA VAL A 28 -0.83 -8.40 1.65
C VAL A 28 -1.21 -9.75 1.03
N SER A 29 -1.19 -9.86 -0.30
CA SER A 29 -1.45 -11.12 -1.02
C SER A 29 -0.49 -12.22 -0.57
N LEU A 30 0.82 -11.94 -0.53
CA LEU A 30 1.83 -12.89 -0.06
C LEU A 30 1.66 -13.23 1.43
N GLY A 31 1.29 -12.26 2.26
CA GLY A 31 0.97 -12.46 3.66
C GLY A 31 -0.18 -13.44 3.87
N ILE A 32 -1.28 -13.26 3.12
CA ILE A 32 -2.45 -14.15 3.13
C ILE A 32 -2.05 -15.55 2.64
N LEU A 33 -1.33 -15.66 1.52
CA LEU A 33 -0.84 -16.95 1.01
C LEU A 33 -0.01 -17.70 2.04
N ARG A 34 0.87 -17.00 2.77
CA ARG A 34 1.67 -17.62 3.84
C ARG A 34 0.83 -18.00 5.06
N LEU A 35 -0.27 -17.29 5.32
CA LEU A 35 -1.22 -17.65 6.38
C LEU A 35 -1.91 -18.99 6.06
N VAL A 36 -2.33 -19.16 4.79
CA VAL A 36 -2.92 -20.40 4.27
C VAL A 36 -1.92 -21.56 4.32
N GLN A 37 -0.62 -21.28 4.10
CA GLN A 37 0.46 -22.27 4.24
C GLN A 37 0.85 -22.57 5.70
N SER A 38 0.07 -22.13 6.70
CA SER A 38 0.37 -22.26 8.14
C SER A 38 1.70 -21.61 8.59
N ARG A 39 2.34 -20.78 7.73
CA ARG A 39 3.57 -20.05 8.06
C ARG A 39 3.25 -18.75 8.81
N ARG A 40 2.57 -18.89 9.96
CA ARG A 40 1.98 -17.78 10.73
C ARG A 40 2.95 -16.64 11.04
N ARG A 41 4.18 -16.95 11.46
CA ARG A 41 5.21 -15.91 11.75
C ARG A 41 5.54 -15.07 10.52
N SER A 42 5.69 -15.71 9.37
CA SER A 42 6.04 -15.02 8.14
C SER A 42 4.86 -14.26 7.55
N ALA A 43 3.63 -14.80 7.67
CA ALA A 43 2.41 -14.11 7.29
C ALA A 43 2.21 -12.82 8.10
N LEU A 44 2.34 -12.91 9.43
CA LEU A 44 2.20 -11.77 10.34
C LEU A 44 3.28 -10.71 10.09
N ALA A 45 4.53 -11.12 9.81
CA ALA A 45 5.59 -10.19 9.45
C ALA A 45 5.27 -9.43 8.15
N LEU A 46 4.74 -10.11 7.12
CA LEU A 46 4.37 -9.48 5.86
C LEU A 46 3.21 -8.50 6.01
N ILE A 47 2.14 -8.93 6.71
CA ILE A 47 0.98 -8.07 6.98
C ILE A 47 1.37 -6.89 7.88
N GLY A 48 2.21 -7.12 8.89
CA GLY A 48 2.73 -6.05 9.74
C GLY A 48 3.56 -5.06 8.94
N SER A 49 4.44 -5.55 8.06
CA SER A 49 5.28 -4.70 7.23
C SER A 49 4.50 -3.89 6.21
N SER A 50 3.42 -4.41 5.63
CA SER A 50 2.56 -3.62 4.74
C SER A 50 1.89 -2.48 5.49
N VAL A 51 1.34 -2.71 6.68
CA VAL A 51 0.76 -1.63 7.50
C VAL A 51 1.80 -0.55 7.85
N LEU A 52 3.01 -0.98 8.24
CA LEU A 52 4.09 -0.08 8.66
C LEU A 52 4.59 0.80 7.50
N ILE A 53 4.74 0.21 6.30
CA ILE A 53 5.07 0.93 5.07
C ILE A 53 3.96 1.91 4.70
N GLY A 54 2.68 1.52 4.82
CA GLY A 54 1.54 2.40 4.54
C GLY A 54 1.51 3.62 5.46
N MET A 55 1.76 3.43 6.75
CA MET A 55 1.83 4.53 7.73
C MET A 55 3.01 5.47 7.47
N LEU A 56 4.20 4.94 7.22
CA LEU A 56 5.38 5.73 6.87
C LEU A 56 5.12 6.59 5.63
N PHE A 57 4.54 5.97 4.60
CA PHE A 57 4.28 6.66 3.35
C PHE A 57 3.24 7.78 3.52
N LEU A 58 2.15 7.52 4.25
CA LEU A 58 1.15 8.53 4.56
C LEU A 58 1.72 9.69 5.38
N GLY A 59 2.62 9.41 6.32
CA GLY A 59 3.31 10.43 7.10
C GLY A 59 4.23 11.30 6.25
N ILE A 60 5.00 10.70 5.33
CA ILE A 60 5.89 11.42 4.42
C ILE A 60 5.08 12.26 3.42
N THR A 61 4.01 11.72 2.85
CA THR A 61 3.15 12.50 1.93
C THR A 61 2.46 13.63 2.66
N SER A 62 1.95 13.40 3.86
CA SER A 62 1.37 14.47 4.67
C SER A 62 2.39 15.55 5.02
N LEU A 63 3.67 15.21 5.21
CA LEU A 63 4.73 16.18 5.48
C LEU A 63 5.17 16.95 4.23
N MET A 64 5.25 16.27 3.08
CA MET A 64 5.71 16.87 1.81
C MET A 64 4.64 17.72 1.11
N PHE A 65 3.36 17.44 1.33
CA PHE A 65 2.22 18.09 0.67
C PHE A 65 1.36 18.93 1.64
N GLN A 66 1.90 19.26 2.82
CA GLN A 66 1.36 20.29 3.70
C GLN A 66 1.58 21.69 3.10
#